data_AF-A0A348TWX1-F1
#
_entry.id   AF-A0A348TWX1-F1
#
_cell.length_a   1.000
_cell.length_b   1.000
_cell.length_c   1.000
_cell.angle_alpha   90.00
_cell.angle_beta   90.00
_cell.angle_gamma   90.00
#
_symmetry.space_group_name_H-M   'P 1'
#
loop_
_entity.id
_entity.type
_entity.pdbx_description
1 polymer ?
#
loop_
_entity_poly.entity_id
_entity_poly.type
_entity_poly.pdbx_seq_one_letter_code
_entity_poly.pdbx_strand_id
1 'polypeptide(L)'
;LLVACDVYRPAAINQLQVLGEQLGIEVYAEVGNQDPVSIAVNAVKHAKSNGYNTVIVDTAGRLAVDEAMMDEIGRIHKAVAPQETLFVVDAMTGQDAVNTAKAFNDVLDFEGVILTKLDGDTRGGAALTIKSVVNKPIKFIGTGEKMEALDVFYPDRMADRILGMGDVVSLVEKAQEQFDEESARKMSKKISQDAFGFDDFMEQIQQIKKMGNMKDLMGMIPGMGKALKDVDIDDDAFKHIEAMINSMTP
;
A
#
# COMPACT_ATOMS: atom_id res chain seq x y z
N LEU A 1 -25.77 -2.81 -2.60
CA LEU A 1 -26.48 -2.23 -1.44
C LEU A 1 -25.52 -2.17 -0.26
N LEU A 2 -25.32 -1.00 0.33
CA LEU A 2 -24.64 -0.86 1.62
C LEU A 2 -25.70 -0.88 2.73
N VAL A 3 -25.38 -1.43 3.90
CA VAL A 3 -26.31 -1.50 5.03
C VAL A 3 -25.66 -0.90 6.25
N ALA A 4 -26.27 0.15 6.81
CA ALA A 4 -25.78 0.79 8.02
C ALA A 4 -26.28 0.05 9.27
N CYS A 5 -25.46 -0.85 9.82
CA CYS A 5 -25.73 -1.55 11.07
C CYS A 5 -24.95 -0.99 12.27
N ASP A 6 -24.12 0.04 12.09
CA ASP A 6 -23.56 0.82 13.20
C ASP A 6 -24.60 1.80 13.77
N VAL A 7 -25.38 1.30 14.73
CA VAL A 7 -26.40 2.08 15.45
C VAL A 7 -25.84 2.82 16.67
N TYR A 8 -24.58 2.55 17.06
CA TYR A 8 -23.99 3.04 18.30
C TYR A 8 -23.21 4.33 18.09
N ARG A 9 -22.51 4.44 16.95
CA ARG A 9 -21.65 5.57 16.67
C ARG A 9 -22.46 6.75 16.14
N PRO A 10 -22.34 7.95 16.73
CA PRO A 10 -22.99 9.14 16.23
C PRO A 10 -22.61 9.42 14.77
N ALA A 11 -23.62 9.73 13.96
CA ALA A 11 -23.49 10.04 12.53
C ALA A 11 -22.89 8.92 11.64
N ALA A 12 -22.73 7.69 12.11
CA ALA A 12 -22.24 6.59 11.26
C ALA A 12 -23.16 6.30 10.07
N ILE A 13 -24.48 6.26 10.31
CA ILE A 13 -25.49 6.13 9.24
C ILE A 13 -25.35 7.27 8.22
N ASN A 14 -25.26 8.52 8.68
CA ASN A 14 -25.13 9.68 7.80
C ASN A 14 -23.82 9.66 7.01
N GLN A 15 -22.71 9.24 7.64
CA GLN A 15 -21.42 9.10 7.00
C GLN A 15 -21.49 8.06 5.86
N LEU A 16 -22.12 6.91 6.11
CA LEU A 16 -22.29 5.88 5.08
C LEU A 16 -23.23 6.33 3.97
N GLN A 17 -24.29 7.09 4.29
CA GLN A 17 -25.21 7.67 3.29
C GLN A 17 -24.51 8.65 2.36
N VAL A 18 -23.72 9.58 2.90
CA VAL A 18 -22.92 10.52 2.10
C VAL A 18 -21.96 9.76 1.18
N LEU A 19 -21.31 8.71 1.70
CA LEU A 19 -20.44 7.86 0.90
C LEU A 19 -21.19 7.13 -0.22
N GLY A 20 -22.34 6.54 0.10
CA GLY A 20 -23.20 5.88 -0.87
C GLY A 20 -23.65 6.83 -1.99
N GLU A 21 -24.04 8.05 -1.65
CA GLU A 21 -24.42 9.08 -2.62
C GLU A 21 -23.26 9.44 -3.55
N GLN A 22 -22.06 9.64 -3.02
CA GLN A 22 -20.85 9.92 -3.80
C GLN A 22 -20.50 8.80 -4.80
N LEU A 23 -20.74 7.54 -4.41
CA LEU A 23 -20.44 6.36 -5.22
C LEU A 23 -21.62 5.90 -6.09
N GLY A 24 -22.79 6.51 -5.95
CA GLY A 24 -24.01 6.05 -6.62
C GLY A 24 -24.50 4.67 -6.13
N ILE A 25 -24.20 4.32 -4.87
CA ILE A 25 -24.59 3.05 -4.25
C ILE A 25 -25.69 3.31 -3.21
N GLU A 26 -26.83 2.61 -3.34
CA GLU A 26 -27.90 2.70 -2.35
C GLU A 26 -27.44 2.22 -0.97
N VAL A 27 -27.79 2.98 0.06
CA VAL A 27 -27.53 2.69 1.48
C VAL A 27 -28.85 2.43 2.18
N TYR A 28 -29.02 1.22 2.70
CA TYR A 28 -30.14 0.84 3.54
C TYR A 28 -29.85 1.21 5.00
N ALA A 29 -30.76 1.95 5.62
CA ALA A 29 -30.70 2.29 7.03
C ALA A 29 -32.12 2.42 7.61
N GLU A 30 -32.31 2.00 8.86
CA GLU A 30 -33.56 2.20 9.60
C GLU A 30 -33.34 3.22 10.72
N VAL A 31 -33.50 4.51 10.39
CA VAL A 31 -33.27 5.60 11.34
C VAL A 31 -34.20 5.46 12.55
N GLY A 32 -33.62 5.36 13.75
CA GLY A 32 -34.33 5.18 15.01
C GLY A 32 -34.48 3.72 15.46
N ASN A 33 -34.19 2.75 14.60
CA ASN A 33 -34.04 1.36 15.01
C ASN A 33 -32.66 1.16 15.65
N GLN A 34 -32.63 0.55 16.83
CA GLN A 34 -31.41 0.28 17.61
C GLN A 34 -31.07 -1.21 17.67
N ASP A 35 -31.80 -2.06 16.94
CA ASP A 35 -31.53 -3.50 16.84
C ASP A 35 -30.82 -3.83 15.51
N PRO A 36 -29.48 -3.95 15.50
CA PRO A 36 -28.72 -4.19 14.28
C PRO A 36 -29.04 -5.55 13.64
N VAL A 37 -29.52 -6.54 14.40
CA VAL A 37 -29.94 -7.84 13.84
C VAL A 37 -31.17 -7.66 12.96
N SER A 38 -32.17 -6.93 13.46
CA SER A 38 -33.39 -6.65 12.69
C SER A 38 -33.10 -5.85 11.40
N ILE A 39 -32.23 -4.83 11.50
CA ILE A 39 -31.81 -3.99 10.37
C ILE A 39 -31.14 -4.86 9.30
N ALA A 40 -30.20 -5.72 9.69
CA ALA A 40 -29.48 -6.57 8.75
C ALA A 40 -30.42 -7.56 8.03
N VAL A 41 -31.35 -8.17 8.76
CA VAL A 41 -32.36 -9.09 8.18
C VAL A 41 -33.29 -8.36 7.21
N ASN A 42 -33.76 -7.17 7.57
CA ASN A 42 -34.64 -6.37 6.71
C ASN A 42 -33.91 -5.86 5.48
N ALA A 43 -32.65 -5.46 5.62
CA ALA A 43 -31.81 -5.03 4.51
C ALA A 43 -31.60 -6.16 3.48
N VAL A 44 -31.38 -7.39 3.93
CA VAL A 44 -31.25 -8.56 3.03
C VAL A 44 -32.57 -8.86 2.31
N LYS A 45 -33.71 -8.70 2.98
CA LYS A 45 -35.03 -8.83 2.33
C LYS A 45 -35.22 -7.73 1.28
N HIS A 46 -34.89 -6.49 1.62
CA HIS A 46 -34.94 -5.34 0.71
C HIS A 46 -34.03 -5.58 -0.50
N ALA A 47 -32.81 -6.06 -0.27
CA ALA A 47 -31.86 -6.40 -1.33
C ALA A 47 -32.46 -7.40 -2.32
N LYS A 48 -33.05 -8.49 -1.81
CA LYS A 48 -33.68 -9.53 -2.63
C LYS A 48 -34.88 -9.02 -3.42
N SER A 49 -35.74 -8.21 -2.81
CA SER A 49 -36.95 -7.67 -3.45
C SER A 49 -36.62 -6.65 -4.56
N ASN A 50 -35.51 -5.93 -4.44
CA ASN A 50 -35.10 -4.89 -5.40
C ASN A 50 -34.03 -5.38 -6.39
N GLY A 51 -33.68 -6.67 -6.38
CA GLY A 51 -32.74 -7.25 -7.36
C GLY A 51 -31.28 -6.88 -7.15
N TYR A 52 -30.87 -6.52 -5.93
CA TYR A 52 -29.47 -6.28 -5.60
C TYR A 52 -28.67 -7.58 -5.60
N ASN A 53 -27.50 -7.56 -6.25
CA ASN A 53 -26.58 -8.70 -6.35
C ASN A 53 -25.64 -8.82 -5.14
N THR A 54 -25.15 -7.68 -4.63
CA THR A 54 -24.18 -7.62 -3.54
C THR A 54 -24.69 -6.73 -2.41
N VAL A 55 -24.61 -7.24 -1.19
CA VAL A 55 -24.97 -6.56 0.05
C VAL A 55 -23.76 -6.51 0.94
N ILE A 56 -23.34 -5.31 1.35
CA ILE A 56 -22.27 -5.10 2.31
C ILE A 56 -22.90 -4.59 3.59
N VAL A 57 -22.76 -5.35 4.68
CA VAL A 57 -23.28 -4.99 5.99
C VAL A 57 -22.16 -4.37 6.82
N ASP A 58 -22.26 -3.07 7.09
CA ASP A 58 -21.31 -2.33 7.91
C ASP A 58 -21.75 -2.38 9.38
N THR A 59 -21.05 -3.17 10.19
CA THR A 59 -21.32 -3.29 11.62
C THR A 59 -20.45 -2.34 12.42
N ALA A 60 -20.94 -1.91 13.57
CA ALA A 60 -20.15 -1.10 14.50
C ALA A 60 -18.83 -1.78 14.91
N GLY A 61 -17.82 -0.96 15.23
CA GLY A 61 -16.58 -1.43 15.84
C GLY A 61 -16.82 -2.10 17.19
N ARG A 62 -16.06 -3.15 17.49
CA ARG A 62 -16.24 -4.00 18.67
C ARG A 62 -14.87 -4.26 19.31
N LEU A 63 -14.80 -4.14 20.63
CA LEU A 63 -13.60 -4.58 21.37
C LEU A 63 -13.75 -6.07 21.67
N ALA A 64 -12.68 -6.84 21.45
CA ALA A 64 -12.70 -8.29 21.69
C ALA A 64 -13.03 -8.68 23.15
N VAL A 65 -12.90 -7.75 24.09
CA VAL A 65 -13.19 -7.96 25.52
C VAL A 65 -14.66 -7.73 25.87
N ASP A 66 -15.47 -7.18 24.96
CA ASP A 66 -16.88 -6.90 25.21
C ASP A 66 -17.75 -8.08 24.74
N GLU A 67 -18.10 -8.95 25.69
CA GLU A 67 -18.89 -10.17 25.42
C GLU A 67 -20.27 -9.86 24.83
N ALA A 68 -20.95 -8.81 25.30
CA ALA A 68 -22.30 -8.47 24.82
C ALA A 68 -22.27 -8.04 23.34
N MET A 69 -21.23 -7.29 22.99
CA MET A 69 -20.90 -6.88 21.64
C MET A 69 -20.53 -8.07 20.73
N MET A 70 -19.78 -9.04 21.24
CA MET A 70 -19.42 -10.27 20.51
C MET A 70 -20.62 -11.21 20.30
N ASP A 71 -21.51 -11.31 21.29
CA ASP A 71 -22.76 -12.06 21.16
C ASP A 71 -23.70 -11.44 20.11
N GLU A 72 -23.73 -10.11 20.03
CA GLU A 72 -24.49 -9.40 19.01
C GLU A 72 -24.01 -9.70 17.59
N ILE A 73 -22.70 -9.62 17.31
CA ILE A 73 -22.19 -9.94 15.97
C ILE A 73 -22.46 -11.41 15.61
N GLY A 74 -22.37 -12.31 16.59
CA GLY A 74 -22.76 -13.71 16.42
C GLY A 74 -24.24 -13.88 16.06
N ARG A 75 -25.15 -13.08 16.65
CA ARG A 75 -26.58 -13.05 16.29
C ARG A 75 -26.80 -12.51 14.88
N ILE A 76 -26.12 -11.43 14.50
CA ILE A 76 -26.20 -10.86 13.13
C ILE A 76 -25.75 -11.90 12.11
N HIS A 77 -24.59 -12.52 12.33
CA HIS A 77 -24.01 -13.53 11.45
C HIS A 77 -24.95 -14.74 11.27
N LYS A 78 -25.53 -15.26 12.37
CA LYS A 78 -26.50 -16.36 12.32
C LYS A 78 -27.79 -15.99 11.60
N ALA A 79 -28.26 -14.75 11.76
CA ALA A 79 -29.53 -14.30 11.17
C ALA A 79 -29.41 -14.01 9.67
N VAL A 80 -28.28 -13.46 9.23
CA VAL A 80 -28.03 -13.11 7.82
C VAL A 80 -27.41 -14.26 7.04
N ALA A 81 -26.64 -15.12 7.70
CA ALA A 81 -25.85 -16.19 7.08
C ALA A 81 -25.04 -15.69 5.86
N PRO A 82 -24.11 -14.74 6.07
CA PRO A 82 -23.34 -14.15 4.98
C PRO A 82 -22.47 -15.21 4.30
N GLN A 83 -22.25 -15.04 2.99
CA GLN A 83 -21.34 -15.89 2.22
C GLN A 83 -19.86 -15.61 2.53
N GLU A 84 -19.58 -14.39 3.00
CA GLU A 84 -18.23 -13.93 3.27
C GLU A 84 -18.27 -12.90 4.40
N THR A 85 -17.45 -13.13 5.42
CA THR A 85 -17.21 -12.25 6.55
C THR A 85 -15.75 -11.78 6.53
N LEU A 86 -15.57 -10.47 6.63
CA LEU A 86 -14.27 -9.83 6.55
C LEU A 86 -13.94 -9.14 7.86
N PHE A 87 -12.81 -9.49 8.45
CA PHE A 87 -12.28 -8.82 9.63
C PHE A 87 -11.41 -7.64 9.22
N VAL A 88 -11.83 -6.42 9.59
CA VAL A 88 -11.11 -5.19 9.27
C VAL A 88 -10.27 -4.78 10.47
N VAL A 89 -8.96 -4.59 10.27
CA VAL A 89 -8.03 -4.24 11.34
C VAL A 89 -7.00 -3.22 10.88
N ASP A 90 -6.54 -2.40 11.82
CA ASP A 90 -5.52 -1.38 11.59
C ASP A 90 -4.12 -2.01 11.67
N ALA A 91 -3.31 -1.81 10.63
CA ALA A 91 -1.94 -2.33 10.58
C ALA A 91 -1.04 -1.70 11.66
N MET A 92 -1.37 -0.51 12.16
CA MET A 92 -0.59 0.18 13.19
C MET A 92 -0.78 -0.42 14.59
N THR A 93 -1.83 -1.22 14.83
CA THR A 93 -2.11 -1.77 16.19
C THR A 93 -1.13 -2.87 16.60
N GLY A 94 -0.27 -3.34 15.69
CA GLY A 94 0.83 -4.25 16.02
C GLY A 94 0.38 -5.55 16.66
N GLN A 95 0.90 -5.87 17.85
CA GLN A 95 0.60 -7.12 18.55
C GLN A 95 -0.81 -7.18 19.15
N ASP A 96 -1.44 -6.04 19.45
CA ASP A 96 -2.79 -6.03 20.02
C ASP A 96 -3.86 -6.42 18.99
N ALA A 97 -3.59 -6.15 17.71
CA ALA A 97 -4.42 -6.65 16.60
C ALA A 97 -4.50 -8.18 16.60
N VAL A 98 -3.46 -8.87 17.05
CA VAL A 98 -3.34 -10.33 17.02
C VAL A 98 -4.28 -10.97 18.04
N ASN A 99 -4.25 -10.48 19.28
CA ASN A 99 -5.13 -10.95 20.34
C ASN A 99 -6.60 -10.67 19.99
N THR A 100 -6.86 -9.49 19.43
CA THR A 100 -8.19 -9.12 18.96
C THR A 100 -8.65 -10.06 17.85
N ALA A 101 -7.85 -10.26 16.81
CA ALA A 101 -8.21 -11.11 15.68
C ALA A 101 -8.45 -12.56 16.11
N LYS A 102 -7.66 -13.08 17.05
CA LYS A 102 -7.86 -14.43 17.62
C LYS A 102 -9.18 -14.54 18.37
N ALA A 103 -9.46 -13.62 19.29
CA ALA A 103 -10.71 -13.61 20.05
C ALA A 103 -11.94 -13.47 19.13
N PHE A 104 -11.84 -12.66 18.08
CA PHE A 104 -12.90 -12.59 17.07
C PHE A 104 -13.07 -13.89 16.31
N ASN A 105 -11.98 -14.53 15.88
CA ASN A 105 -12.03 -15.77 15.13
C ASN A 105 -12.60 -16.94 15.95
N ASP A 106 -12.38 -16.93 17.27
CA ASP A 106 -12.92 -17.95 18.17
C ASP A 106 -14.45 -17.83 18.32
N VAL A 107 -15.02 -16.61 18.19
CA VAL A 107 -16.47 -16.37 18.26
C VAL A 107 -17.14 -16.44 16.89
N LEU A 108 -16.46 -15.90 15.87
CA LEU A 108 -16.96 -15.74 14.51
C LEU A 108 -15.85 -16.11 13.52
N ASP A 109 -16.01 -17.29 12.91
CA ASP A 109 -15.03 -17.84 11.97
C ASP A 109 -15.08 -17.08 10.63
N PHE A 110 -14.36 -15.96 10.54
CA PHE A 110 -14.34 -15.12 9.34
C PHE A 110 -13.46 -15.70 8.23
N GLU A 111 -13.75 -15.36 6.97
CA GLU A 111 -13.08 -15.93 5.79
C GLU A 111 -11.92 -15.08 5.27
N GLY A 112 -11.82 -13.82 5.67
CA GLY A 112 -10.77 -12.93 5.18
C GLY A 112 -10.48 -11.76 6.10
N VAL A 113 -9.31 -11.15 5.88
CA VAL A 113 -8.85 -9.97 6.62
C VAL A 113 -8.63 -8.81 5.65
N ILE A 114 -9.02 -7.61 6.08
CA ILE A 114 -8.65 -6.34 5.44
C ILE A 114 -7.72 -5.60 6.40
N LEU A 115 -6.53 -5.23 5.92
CA LEU A 115 -5.59 -4.40 6.68
C LEU A 115 -5.71 -2.95 6.25
N THR A 116 -6.00 -2.06 7.18
CA THR A 116 -6.05 -0.62 6.91
C THR A 116 -4.76 0.07 7.36
N LYS A 117 -4.48 1.26 6.82
CA LYS A 117 -3.33 2.11 7.17
C LYS A 117 -1.96 1.44 7.00
N LEU A 118 -1.80 0.64 5.94
CA LEU A 118 -0.55 -0.06 5.64
C LEU A 118 0.57 0.90 5.15
N ASP A 119 0.23 2.12 4.76
CA ASP A 119 1.16 3.22 4.52
C ASP A 119 1.91 3.64 5.80
N GLY A 120 1.26 3.52 6.97
CA GLY A 120 1.88 3.76 8.28
C GLY A 120 2.71 2.60 8.81
N ASP A 121 2.50 1.37 8.34
CA ASP A 121 3.28 0.19 8.75
C ASP A 121 4.54 0.05 7.89
N THR A 122 5.66 0.54 8.42
CA THR A 122 6.96 0.49 7.73
C THR A 122 7.58 -0.91 7.67
N ARG A 123 7.04 -1.90 8.40
CA ARG A 123 7.66 -3.23 8.52
C ARG A 123 6.77 -4.39 8.11
N GLY A 124 5.51 -4.16 7.73
CA GLY A 124 4.56 -5.20 7.30
C GLY A 124 4.30 -6.27 8.38
N GLY A 125 4.66 -5.98 9.64
CA GLY A 125 4.67 -6.96 10.71
C GLY A 125 3.26 -7.38 11.12
N ALA A 126 2.29 -6.47 11.02
CA ALA A 126 0.90 -6.77 11.32
C ALA A 126 0.33 -7.84 10.38
N ALA A 127 0.63 -7.74 9.08
CA ALA A 127 0.19 -8.70 8.07
C ALA A 127 0.71 -10.12 8.37
N LEU A 128 2.01 -10.24 8.66
CA LEU A 128 2.63 -11.52 8.99
C LEU A 128 2.03 -12.11 10.27
N THR A 129 1.85 -11.27 11.30
CA THR A 129 1.43 -11.76 12.61
C THR A 129 -0.03 -12.22 12.60
N ILE A 130 -0.93 -11.45 11.98
CA ILE A 130 -2.34 -11.85 11.82
C ILE A 130 -2.44 -13.15 11.02
N LYS A 131 -1.70 -13.26 9.90
CA LYS A 131 -1.71 -14.49 9.10
C LYS A 131 -1.20 -15.68 9.90
N SER A 132 -0.16 -15.51 10.73
CA SER A 132 0.42 -16.60 11.52
C SER A 132 -0.51 -17.11 12.63
N VAL A 133 -1.32 -16.25 13.24
CA VAL A 133 -2.15 -16.61 14.40
C VAL A 133 -3.55 -17.05 14.00
N VAL A 134 -4.20 -16.32 13.09
CA VAL A 134 -5.59 -16.61 12.70
C VAL A 134 -5.64 -17.57 11.52
N ASN A 135 -4.55 -17.69 10.76
CA ASN A 135 -4.47 -18.50 9.55
C ASN A 135 -5.51 -18.14 8.46
N LYS A 136 -6.07 -16.94 8.48
CA LYS A 136 -6.99 -16.45 7.45
C LYS A 136 -6.27 -15.66 6.35
N PRO A 137 -6.74 -15.68 5.09
CA PRO A 137 -6.13 -14.92 4.02
C PRO A 137 -6.39 -13.42 4.19
N ILE A 138 -5.37 -12.60 3.93
CA ILE A 138 -5.56 -11.15 3.77
C ILE A 138 -6.02 -10.92 2.34
N LYS A 139 -7.16 -10.26 2.16
CA LYS A 139 -7.80 -10.05 0.84
C LYS A 139 -7.51 -8.66 0.29
N PHE A 140 -7.56 -7.64 1.15
CA PHE A 140 -7.38 -6.24 0.76
C PHE A 140 -6.48 -5.49 1.73
N ILE A 141 -5.87 -4.42 1.22
CA ILE A 141 -5.06 -3.47 1.97
C ILE A 141 -5.53 -2.04 1.72
N GLY A 142 -5.61 -1.24 2.77
CA GLY A 142 -5.81 0.20 2.71
C GLY A 142 -4.48 0.91 2.89
N THR A 143 -4.05 1.71 1.92
CA THR A 143 -2.81 2.49 1.94
C THR A 143 -3.06 3.99 2.09
N GLY A 144 -4.24 4.37 2.58
CA GLY A 144 -4.63 5.77 2.79
C GLY A 144 -6.11 5.91 3.12
N GLU A 145 -6.59 7.16 3.20
CA GLU A 145 -7.97 7.49 3.59
C GLU A 145 -8.93 7.69 2.41
N LYS A 146 -8.38 7.84 1.19
CA LYS A 146 -9.18 8.07 -0.01
C LYS A 146 -9.78 6.75 -0.53
N MET A 147 -10.84 6.86 -1.33
CA MET A 147 -11.52 5.69 -1.90
C MET A 147 -10.63 4.88 -2.84
N GLU A 148 -9.68 5.53 -3.53
CA GLU A 148 -8.72 4.84 -4.40
C GLU A 148 -7.60 4.14 -3.62
N ALA A 149 -7.54 4.31 -2.30
CA ALA A 149 -6.46 3.78 -1.47
C ALA A 149 -6.76 2.37 -0.93
N LEU A 150 -7.77 1.66 -1.46
CA LEU A 150 -8.03 0.25 -1.20
C LEU A 150 -7.54 -0.59 -2.39
N ASP A 151 -6.59 -1.48 -2.14
CA ASP A 151 -5.99 -2.37 -3.16
C ASP A 151 -6.07 -3.84 -2.73
N VAL A 152 -5.92 -4.75 -3.69
CA VAL A 152 -5.85 -6.19 -3.46
C VAL A 152 -4.52 -6.52 -2.76
N PHE A 153 -4.57 -7.43 -1.79
CA PHE A 153 -3.35 -7.90 -1.13
C PHE A 153 -2.58 -8.87 -2.04
N TYR A 154 -1.33 -8.52 -2.34
CA TYR A 154 -0.39 -9.37 -3.06
C TYR A 154 0.71 -9.85 -2.10
N PRO A 155 0.73 -11.15 -1.72
CA PRO A 155 1.71 -11.69 -0.76
C PRO A 155 3.17 -11.44 -1.18
N ASP A 156 3.48 -11.62 -2.46
CA ASP A 156 4.85 -11.48 -2.99
C ASP A 156 5.37 -10.05 -2.80
N ARG A 157 4.56 -9.04 -3.14
CA ARG A 157 4.90 -7.62 -2.95
C ARG A 157 5.12 -7.27 -1.48
N MET A 158 4.35 -7.87 -0.58
CA MET A 158 4.54 -7.67 0.85
C MET A 158 5.77 -8.38 1.39
N ALA A 159 6.10 -9.57 0.90
CA ALA A 159 7.37 -10.22 1.19
C ALA A 159 8.56 -9.36 0.75
N ASP A 160 8.54 -8.82 -0.48
CA ASP A 160 9.59 -7.95 -1.00
C ASP A 160 9.76 -6.68 -0.15
N ARG A 161 8.65 -6.07 0.26
CA ARG A 161 8.63 -4.89 1.14
C ARG A 161 9.19 -5.19 2.53
N ILE A 162 8.85 -6.33 3.12
CA ILE A 162 9.33 -6.75 4.46
C ILE A 162 10.82 -7.10 4.41
N LEU A 163 11.24 -7.84 3.38
CA LEU A 163 12.63 -8.28 3.21
C LEU A 163 13.55 -7.16 2.71
N GLY A 164 13.00 -6.01 2.31
CA GLY A 164 13.76 -4.96 1.63
C GLY A 164 14.36 -5.44 0.31
N MET A 165 13.86 -6.54 -0.26
CA MET A 165 14.41 -7.14 -1.48
C MET A 165 14.07 -6.35 -2.75
N GLY A 166 13.17 -5.37 -2.66
CA GLY A 166 13.07 -4.30 -3.67
C GLY A 166 14.38 -3.50 -3.81
N ASP A 167 15.17 -3.36 -2.74
CA ASP A 167 16.47 -2.70 -2.79
C ASP A 167 17.58 -3.68 -3.18
N VAL A 168 17.59 -4.93 -2.71
CA VAL A 168 18.72 -5.85 -3.00
C VAL A 168 18.65 -6.44 -4.40
N VAL A 169 17.47 -6.82 -4.89
CA VAL A 169 17.31 -7.29 -6.27
C VAL A 169 17.52 -6.13 -7.24
N SER A 170 16.99 -4.93 -6.95
CA SER A 170 17.27 -3.76 -7.81
C SER A 170 18.71 -3.25 -7.71
N LEU A 171 19.41 -3.42 -6.57
CA LEU A 171 20.85 -3.12 -6.46
C LEU A 171 21.70 -4.14 -7.21
N VAL A 172 21.33 -5.42 -7.20
CA VAL A 172 22.02 -6.47 -7.95
C VAL A 172 21.74 -6.34 -9.45
N GLU A 173 20.50 -6.05 -9.84
CA GLU A 173 20.11 -5.76 -11.23
C GLU A 173 20.75 -4.46 -11.73
N LYS A 174 20.73 -3.36 -10.95
CA LYS A 174 21.48 -2.12 -11.29
C LYS A 174 22.98 -2.33 -11.32
N ALA A 175 23.55 -3.16 -10.44
CA ALA A 175 24.98 -3.48 -10.48
C ALA A 175 25.33 -4.35 -11.71
N GLN A 176 24.42 -5.22 -12.16
CA GLN A 176 24.59 -6.02 -13.38
C GLN A 176 24.35 -5.20 -14.65
N GLU A 177 23.39 -4.27 -14.66
CA GLU A 177 23.14 -3.34 -15.77
C GLU A 177 24.23 -2.26 -15.89
N GLN A 178 24.84 -1.84 -14.78
CA GLN A 178 25.92 -0.82 -14.78
C GLN A 178 27.30 -1.37 -15.12
N PHE A 179 27.50 -2.69 -15.13
CA PHE A 179 28.71 -3.30 -15.66
C PHE A 179 28.48 -3.83 -17.08
N ASP A 180 28.28 -2.90 -18.01
CA ASP A 180 28.39 -3.19 -19.44
C ASP A 180 29.87 -3.38 -19.79
N GLU A 181 30.34 -4.62 -19.63
CA GLU A 181 31.73 -5.04 -19.86
C GLU A 181 32.20 -4.70 -21.28
N GLU A 182 31.27 -4.64 -22.24
CA GLU A 182 31.57 -4.30 -23.63
C GLU A 182 31.81 -2.80 -23.83
N SER A 183 30.98 -1.96 -23.21
CA SER A 183 31.14 -0.49 -23.23
C SER A 183 32.39 -0.05 -22.48
N ALA A 184 32.68 -0.65 -21.32
CA ALA A 184 33.91 -0.40 -20.57
C ALA A 184 35.17 -0.78 -21.36
N ARG A 185 35.14 -1.91 -22.09
CA ARG A 185 36.26 -2.33 -22.96
C ARG A 185 36.43 -1.40 -24.17
N LYS A 186 35.35 -0.96 -24.82
CA LYS A 186 35.41 0.01 -25.94
C LYS A 186 35.99 1.35 -25.48
N MET A 187 35.56 1.84 -24.32
CA MET A 187 36.07 3.08 -23.72
C MET A 187 37.55 2.96 -23.33
N SER A 188 37.93 1.89 -22.63
CA SER A 188 39.34 1.64 -22.27
C SER A 188 40.22 1.58 -23.52
N LYS A 189 39.73 0.96 -24.60
CA LYS A 189 40.42 0.93 -25.89
C LYS A 189 40.54 2.32 -26.52
N LYS A 190 39.47 3.13 -26.55
CA LYS A 190 39.51 4.50 -27.09
C LYS A 190 40.46 5.42 -26.31
N ILE A 191 40.45 5.34 -24.97
CA ILE A 191 41.37 6.08 -24.10
C ILE A 191 42.82 5.64 -24.34
N SER A 192 43.07 4.32 -24.45
CA SER A 192 44.42 3.80 -24.74
C SER A 192 44.95 4.15 -26.14
N GLN A 193 44.06 4.55 -27.05
CA GLN A 193 44.35 4.90 -28.44
C GLN A 193 44.28 6.40 -28.71
N ASP A 194 44.18 7.25 -27.67
CA ASP A 194 43.99 8.71 -27.76
C ASP A 194 42.80 9.13 -28.67
N ALA A 195 41.81 8.25 -28.83
CA ALA A 195 40.66 8.45 -29.70
C ALA A 195 39.40 8.89 -28.91
N PHE A 196 39.59 9.40 -27.69
CA PHE A 196 38.50 9.89 -26.84
C PHE A 196 38.20 11.36 -27.18
N GLY A 197 37.02 11.61 -27.75
CA GLY A 197 36.60 12.94 -28.20
C GLY A 197 35.61 13.65 -27.26
N PHE A 198 35.21 14.87 -27.64
CA PHE A 198 34.19 15.63 -26.91
C PHE A 198 32.79 15.01 -27.02
N ASP A 199 32.50 14.29 -28.12
CA ASP A 199 31.25 13.55 -28.28
C ASP A 199 31.17 12.36 -27.31
N ASP A 200 32.27 11.62 -27.14
CA ASP A 200 32.34 10.53 -26.16
C ASP A 200 32.15 11.07 -24.72
N PHE A 201 32.72 12.25 -24.44
CA PHE A 201 32.54 12.93 -23.15
C PHE A 201 31.09 13.38 -22.93
N MET A 202 30.41 13.87 -23.97
CA MET A 202 28.98 14.23 -23.93
C MET A 202 28.10 13.02 -23.62
N GLU A 203 28.34 11.88 -24.26
CA GLU A 203 27.58 10.64 -24.00
C GLU A 203 27.66 10.22 -22.53
N GLN A 204 28.84 10.37 -21.91
CA GLN A 204 29.05 10.06 -20.49
C GLN A 204 28.25 11.00 -19.57
N ILE A 205 28.23 12.29 -19.87
CA ILE A 205 27.49 13.30 -19.09
C ILE A 205 25.98 13.01 -19.13
N GLN A 206 25.48 12.62 -20.31
CA GLN A 206 24.08 12.26 -20.50
C GLN A 206 23.70 10.95 -19.78
N GLN A 207 24.59 9.96 -19.73
CA GLN A 207 24.38 8.73 -18.94
C GLN A 207 24.29 9.04 -17.45
N ILE A 208 25.17 9.91 -16.92
CA ILE A 208 25.16 10.32 -15.51
C ILE A 208 23.86 11.05 -15.16
N LYS A 209 23.37 11.95 -16.03
CA LYS A 209 22.07 12.63 -15.85
C LYS A 209 20.88 11.67 -15.81
N LYS A 210 20.91 10.59 -16.59
CA LYS A 210 19.85 9.55 -16.58
C LYS A 210 19.81 8.77 -15.27
N MET A 211 20.93 8.72 -14.56
CA MET A 211 21.07 7.96 -13.30
C MET A 211 20.55 8.69 -12.06
N GLY A 212 20.13 9.96 -12.17
CA GLY A 212 19.47 10.71 -11.09
C GLY A 212 20.21 11.98 -10.67
N ASN A 213 19.88 12.49 -9.49
CA ASN A 213 20.47 13.73 -8.96
C ASN A 213 21.95 13.50 -8.59
N MET A 214 22.82 14.40 -9.03
CA MET A 214 24.27 14.23 -8.92
C MET A 214 24.78 14.15 -7.49
N LYS A 215 24.05 14.79 -6.58
CA LYS A 215 24.32 14.78 -5.14
C LYS A 215 24.26 13.38 -4.56
N ASP A 216 23.34 12.55 -5.04
CA ASP A 216 23.16 11.18 -4.57
C ASP A 216 24.26 10.27 -5.12
N LEU A 217 24.64 10.43 -6.39
CA LEU A 217 25.73 9.66 -7.02
C LEU A 217 27.10 9.98 -6.41
N MET A 218 27.41 11.26 -6.17
CA MET A 218 28.67 11.63 -5.50
C MET A 218 28.70 11.20 -4.03
N GLY A 219 27.54 11.11 -3.38
CA GLY A 219 27.40 10.55 -2.03
C GLY A 219 27.76 9.07 -1.93
N MET A 220 27.71 8.32 -3.04
CA MET A 220 28.05 6.89 -3.10
C MET A 220 29.54 6.62 -3.33
N ILE A 221 30.35 7.64 -3.66
CA ILE A 221 31.80 7.49 -3.90
C ILE A 221 32.56 7.48 -2.55
N PRO A 222 33.23 6.38 -2.17
CA PRO A 222 33.94 6.28 -0.90
C PRO A 222 35.03 7.35 -0.79
N GLY A 223 35.00 8.14 0.29
CA GLY A 223 36.02 9.16 0.59
C GLY A 223 35.71 10.57 0.08
N MET A 224 34.76 10.75 -0.84
CA MET A 224 34.44 12.07 -1.42
C MET A 224 33.28 12.79 -0.71
N GLY A 225 32.38 12.04 -0.06
CA GLY A 225 31.24 12.60 0.68
C GLY A 225 31.58 13.50 1.88
N LYS A 226 32.82 13.44 2.41
CA LYS A 226 33.28 14.36 3.46
C LYS A 226 33.86 15.68 2.91
N ALA A 227 34.37 15.69 1.68
CA ALA A 227 35.01 16.86 1.07
C ALA A 227 34.01 17.79 0.36
N LEU A 228 32.84 17.26 -0.02
CA LEU A 228 31.80 17.97 -0.78
C LEU A 228 30.58 18.38 0.05
N LYS A 229 30.63 18.20 1.38
CA LYS A 229 29.47 18.44 2.27
C LYS A 229 29.00 19.90 2.28
N ASP A 230 29.91 20.83 1.96
CA ASP A 230 29.67 22.27 1.92
C ASP A 230 29.79 22.87 0.50
N VAL A 231 29.88 22.02 -0.54
CA VAL A 231 29.93 22.47 -1.94
C VAL A 231 28.55 22.24 -2.55
N ASP A 232 27.82 23.33 -2.79
CA ASP A 232 26.55 23.27 -3.51
C ASP A 232 26.87 23.09 -5.00
N ILE A 233 26.80 21.84 -5.45
CA ILE A 233 26.94 21.50 -6.87
C ILE A 233 25.55 21.63 -7.48
N ASP A 234 25.38 22.69 -8.26
CA ASP A 234 24.14 22.97 -8.98
C ASP A 234 23.90 21.85 -10.03
N ASP A 235 22.68 21.32 -10.10
CA ASP A 235 22.28 20.29 -11.09
C ASP A 235 22.50 20.79 -12.54
N ASP A 236 22.60 22.11 -12.70
CA ASP A 236 22.80 22.82 -13.97
C ASP A 236 24.28 23.04 -14.36
N ALA A 237 25.24 22.61 -13.53
CA ALA A 237 26.68 22.79 -13.80
C ALA A 237 27.10 22.20 -15.17
N PHE A 238 26.47 21.11 -15.58
CA PHE A 238 26.79 20.44 -16.85
C PHE A 238 26.08 21.03 -18.06
N LYS A 239 24.99 21.78 -17.89
CA LYS A 239 24.28 22.42 -19.03
C LYS A 239 25.20 23.37 -19.80
N HIS A 240 26.08 24.09 -19.09
CA HIS A 240 27.03 25.02 -19.71
C HIS A 240 28.11 24.28 -20.51
N ILE A 241 28.58 23.14 -19.99
CA ILE A 241 29.57 22.29 -20.67
C ILE A 241 28.94 21.63 -21.89
N GLU A 242 27.71 21.13 -21.76
CA GLU A 242 26.95 20.55 -22.88
C GLU A 242 26.68 21.58 -23.97
N ALA A 243 26.31 22.81 -23.60
CA ALA A 243 26.08 23.90 -24.54
C ALA A 243 27.35 24.28 -25.32
N MET A 244 28.52 24.27 -24.65
CA MET A 244 29.81 24.52 -25.33
C MET A 244 30.14 23.43 -26.34
N ILE A 245 30.00 22.16 -25.95
CA ILE A 245 30.32 21.02 -26.83
C ILE A 245 29.34 20.95 -28.01
N ASN A 246 28.03 21.12 -27.79
CA ASN A 246 27.03 21.16 -28.87
C ASN A 246 27.16 22.38 -29.80
N SER A 247 27.88 23.41 -29.39
CA SER A 247 28.16 24.59 -30.22
C SER A 247 29.44 24.44 -31.03
N MET A 248 30.22 23.36 -30.84
CA MET A 248 31.34 23.02 -31.69
C MET A 248 30.82 22.38 -32.98
N THR A 249 31.57 22.54 -34.07
CA THR A 249 31.27 21.84 -35.33
C THR A 249 31.82 20.41 -35.26
N PRO A 250 31.22 19.45 -35.99
CA PRO A 250 31.59 18.03 -35.95
C PRO A 250 33.04 17.75 -36.33
#